data_AF-A0AA44DFN6-F1
#
_entry.id   AF-A0AA44DFN6-F1
#
_cell.length_a   1.000
_cell.length_b   1.000
_cell.length_c   1.000
_cell.angle_alpha   90.00
_cell.angle_beta   90.00
_cell.angle_gamma   90.00
#
_symmetry.space_group_name_H-M   'P 1'
#
loop_
_entity.id
_entity.type
_entity.pdbx_description
1 polymer ?
#
loop_
_entity_poly.entity_id
_entity_poly.type
_entity_poly.pdbx_seq_one_letter_code
_entity_poly.pdbx_strand_id
1 'polypeptide(L)'
;MNVVQLLWSEVRRNLWSRPGWWLLWSAVSAVLSVAVYAVGFFAGWGGMDIGETCGDSYDPVFAKEHFNDPLFPLHNWCNAERDLAPSWINPTIVGLAAVSLSCLTMTLVLGVTRAIRKKQRG
;
A
#
# COMPACT_ATOMS: atom_id res chain seq x y z
N MET A 1 -4.20 -11.22 36.43
CA MET A 1 -4.54 -11.38 35.00
C MET A 1 -5.94 -11.97 34.91
N ASN A 2 -6.86 -11.32 34.20
CA ASN A 2 -8.28 -11.70 34.22
C ASN A 2 -8.60 -12.70 33.09
N VAL A 3 -9.65 -13.53 33.24
CA VAL A 3 -10.01 -14.61 32.30
C VAL A 3 -10.14 -14.12 30.85
N VAL A 4 -10.66 -12.91 30.67
CA VAL A 4 -10.77 -12.24 29.37
C VAL A 4 -9.42 -12.04 28.68
N GLN A 5 -8.36 -11.71 29.42
CA GLN A 5 -7.01 -11.51 28.86
C GLN A 5 -6.38 -12.84 28.43
N LEU A 6 -6.63 -13.93 29.16
CA LEU A 6 -6.15 -15.26 28.79
C LEU A 6 -6.82 -15.74 27.51
N LEU A 7 -8.15 -15.64 27.42
CA LEU A 7 -8.91 -15.98 26.22
C LEU A 7 -8.46 -15.16 25.00
N TRP A 8 -8.26 -13.85 25.19
CA TRP A 8 -7.77 -12.96 24.13
C TRP A 8 -6.36 -13.35 23.63
N SER A 9 -5.46 -13.70 24.55
CA SER A 9 -4.10 -14.11 24.19
C SER A 9 -4.07 -15.39 23.37
N GLU A 10 -4.95 -16.35 23.69
CA GLU A 10 -5.02 -17.64 23.00
C GLU A 10 -5.64 -17.51 21.61
N VAL A 11 -6.72 -16.73 21.50
CA VAL A 11 -7.35 -16.40 20.22
C VAL A 11 -6.34 -15.70 19.30
N ARG A 12 -5.60 -14.71 19.82
CA ARG A 12 -4.54 -14.01 19.07
C ARG A 12 -3.44 -14.97 18.61
N ARG A 13 -2.94 -15.84 19.48
CA ARG A 13 -1.92 -16.85 19.11
C ARG A 13 -2.41 -17.77 17.99
N ASN A 14 -3.66 -18.22 18.07
CA ASN A 14 -4.25 -19.12 17.07
C ASN A 14 -4.41 -18.42 15.71
N LEU A 15 -4.93 -17.18 15.69
CA LEU A 15 -5.08 -16.38 14.47
C LEU A 15 -3.73 -16.08 13.80
N TRP A 16 -2.72 -15.65 14.57
CA TRP A 16 -1.38 -15.36 14.07
C TRP A 16 -0.62 -16.59 13.58
N SER A 17 -1.06 -17.79 13.98
CA SER A 17 -0.46 -19.03 13.49
C SER A 17 -1.05 -19.51 12.16
N ARG A 18 -2.15 -18.91 11.68
CA ARG A 18 -2.87 -19.34 10.48
C ARG A 18 -2.38 -18.58 9.23
N PRO A 19 -1.87 -19.28 8.19
CA PRO A 19 -1.38 -18.63 6.98
C PRO A 19 -2.48 -17.82 6.27
N GLY A 20 -3.74 -18.28 6.30
CA GLY A 20 -4.86 -17.54 5.70
C GLY A 20 -5.11 -16.16 6.32
N TRP A 21 -4.80 -15.96 7.61
CA TRP A 21 -4.95 -14.65 8.25
C TRP A 21 -3.93 -13.64 7.72
N TRP A 22 -2.68 -14.07 7.58
CA TRP A 22 -1.62 -13.27 6.97
C TRP A 22 -1.90 -12.97 5.50
N LEU A 23 -2.43 -13.94 4.75
CA LEU A 23 -2.81 -13.74 3.35
C LEU A 23 -3.91 -12.67 3.21
N LEU A 24 -4.91 -12.70 4.10
CA LEU A 24 -5.97 -11.70 4.12
C LEU A 24 -5.41 -10.29 4.31
N TRP A 25 -4.55 -10.08 5.33
CA TRP A 25 -3.96 -8.76 5.58
C TRP A 25 -2.99 -8.32 4.47
N SER A 26 -2.27 -9.25 3.85
CA SER A 26 -1.46 -8.98 2.66
C SER A 26 -2.32 -8.46 1.50
N ALA A 27 -3.45 -9.12 1.23
CA ALA A 27 -4.37 -8.70 0.19
C ALA A 27 -5.03 -7.34 0.50
N VAL A 28 -5.52 -7.15 1.72
CA VAL A 28 -6.14 -5.87 2.15
C VAL A 28 -5.15 -4.72 2.01
N SER A 29 -3.92 -4.88 2.50
CA SER A 29 -2.90 -3.83 2.39
C SER A 29 -2.49 -3.56 0.94
N ALA A 30 -2.39 -4.59 0.09
CA ALA A 30 -2.14 -4.40 -1.34
C ALA A 30 -3.26 -3.62 -2.04
N VAL A 31 -4.52 -3.97 -1.79
CA VAL A 31 -5.69 -3.26 -2.35
C VAL A 31 -5.71 -1.80 -1.89
N LEU A 32 -5.44 -1.54 -0.60
CA LEU A 32 -5.34 -0.17 -0.09
C LEU A 32 -4.20 0.60 -0.74
N SER A 33 -3.05 -0.03 -0.98
CA SER A 33 -1.92 0.59 -1.66
C SER A 33 -2.29 1.02 -3.08
N VAL A 34 -3.00 0.17 -3.81
CA VAL A 34 -3.51 0.48 -5.16
C VAL A 34 -4.54 1.62 -5.10
N ALA A 35 -5.44 1.61 -4.13
CA ALA A 35 -6.43 2.66 -3.95
C ALA A 35 -5.78 4.03 -3.66
N VAL A 36 -4.77 4.06 -2.78
CA VAL A 36 -4.01 5.28 -2.47
C VAL A 36 -3.24 5.79 -3.69
N TYR A 37 -2.61 4.88 -4.45
CA TYR A 37 -1.97 5.24 -5.71
C TYR A 37 -2.96 5.85 -6.70
N ALA A 38 -4.13 5.23 -6.87
CA ALA A 38 -5.18 5.75 -7.74
C ALA A 38 -5.65 7.15 -7.31
N VAL A 39 -5.84 7.38 -6.01
CA VAL A 39 -6.19 8.72 -5.49
C VAL A 39 -5.16 9.77 -5.87
N GLY A 40 -3.86 9.44 -5.80
CA GLY A 40 -2.79 10.36 -6.21
C GLY A 40 -2.68 10.54 -7.71
N PHE A 41 -2.85 9.46 -8.46
CA PHE A 41 -2.72 9.46 -9.92
C PHE A 41 -3.84 10.30 -10.54
N PHE A 42 -5.03 10.19 -9.95
CA PHE A 42 -6.20 10.99 -10.28
C PHE A 42 -6.31 12.28 -9.46
N ALA A 43 -5.27 12.68 -8.70
CA ALA A 43 -5.25 14.00 -8.07
C ALA A 43 -5.13 15.05 -9.19
N GLY A 44 -6.24 15.73 -9.49
CA GLY A 44 -6.41 16.59 -10.66
C GLY A 44 -7.58 16.18 -11.56
N TRP A 45 -8.11 14.95 -11.42
CA TRP A 45 -9.28 14.46 -12.15
C TRP A 45 -10.61 14.93 -11.52
N GLY A 46 -10.80 16.25 -11.46
CA GLY A 46 -12.13 16.86 -11.30
C GLY A 46 -12.91 16.94 -12.62
N GLY A 47 -12.41 16.33 -13.70
CA GLY A 47 -12.86 16.57 -15.08
C GLY A 47 -12.18 17.77 -15.75
N MET A 48 -11.19 18.37 -15.08
CA MET A 48 -10.43 19.55 -15.50
C MET A 48 -9.01 19.14 -15.88
N ASP A 49 -8.42 19.81 -16.87
CA ASP A 49 -7.02 19.58 -17.26
C ASP A 49 -6.08 19.92 -16.08
N ILE A 50 -4.88 19.35 -16.01
CA ILE A 50 -3.91 19.63 -14.93
C ILE A 50 -3.68 21.15 -14.83
N GLY A 51 -3.63 21.84 -15.98
CA GLY A 51 -3.49 23.30 -16.02
C GLY A 51 -4.62 24.05 -15.32
N GLU A 52 -5.85 23.55 -15.38
CA GLU A 52 -7.01 24.18 -14.72
C GLU A 52 -7.02 23.91 -13.21
N THR A 53 -6.55 22.73 -12.77
CA THR A 53 -6.37 22.44 -11.33
C THR A 53 -5.18 23.20 -10.74
N CYS A 54 -4.11 23.38 -11.51
CA CYS A 54 -2.93 24.15 -11.12
C CYS A 54 -3.18 25.67 -11.11
N GLY A 55 -4.09 26.16 -11.96
CA GLY A 55 -4.40 27.58 -12.12
C GLY A 55 -3.16 28.39 -12.49
N ASP A 56 -3.01 29.55 -11.86
CA ASP A 56 -1.89 30.47 -12.12
C ASP A 56 -0.50 29.88 -11.80
N SER A 57 -0.44 28.78 -11.06
CA SER A 57 0.81 28.09 -10.73
C SER A 57 1.30 27.12 -11.82
N TYR A 58 0.54 26.96 -12.91
CA TYR A 58 0.87 25.98 -13.95
C TYR A 58 2.04 26.45 -14.82
N ASP A 59 3.13 25.67 -14.83
CA ASP A 59 4.25 25.83 -15.74
C ASP A 59 4.22 24.70 -16.79
N PRO A 60 3.76 24.98 -18.03
CA PRO A 60 3.64 23.97 -19.07
C PRO A 60 4.99 23.46 -19.59
N VAL A 61 6.07 24.25 -19.44
CA VAL A 61 7.41 23.82 -19.86
C VAL A 61 7.94 22.80 -18.86
N PHE A 62 7.82 23.11 -17.56
CA PHE A 62 8.21 22.20 -16.49
C PHE A 62 7.41 20.91 -16.52
N ALA A 63 6.08 21.00 -16.65
CA ALA A 63 5.20 19.82 -16.71
C ALA A 63 5.52 18.92 -17.91
N LYS A 64 5.87 19.50 -19.06
CA LYS A 64 6.25 18.74 -20.26
C LYS A 64 7.59 18.03 -20.09
N GLU A 65 8.55 18.66 -19.41
CA GLU A 65 9.86 18.05 -19.13
C GLU A 65 9.74 16.84 -18.20
N HIS A 66 8.79 16.89 -17.25
CA HIS A 66 8.56 15.85 -16.25
C HIS A 66 7.41 14.89 -16.61
N PHE A 67 6.91 14.92 -17.85
CA PHE A 67 5.83 14.03 -18.30
C PHE A 67 6.20 12.53 -18.24
N ASN A 68 7.50 12.22 -18.36
CA ASN A 68 8.03 10.86 -18.34
C ASN A 68 8.75 10.52 -17.02
N ASP A 69 8.43 11.23 -15.94
CA ASP A 69 8.92 10.88 -14.63
C ASP A 69 8.52 9.43 -14.26
N PRO A 70 9.34 8.74 -13.45
CA PRO A 70 9.03 7.38 -13.03
C PRO A 70 7.68 7.35 -12.29
N LEU A 71 6.96 6.23 -12.44
CA LEU A 71 5.64 6.04 -11.81
C LEU A 71 5.66 6.10 -10.27
N PHE A 72 6.84 5.96 -9.66
CA PHE A 72 7.04 6.14 -8.22
C PHE A 72 8.41 6.79 -7.93
N PRO A 73 8.51 7.75 -7.00
CA PRO A 73 7.41 8.40 -6.26
C PRO A 73 6.41 9.08 -7.21
N LEU A 74 5.13 9.03 -6.84
CA LEU A 74 4.07 9.56 -7.66
C LEU A 74 4.08 11.08 -7.60
N HIS A 75 4.10 11.70 -8.78
CA HIS A 75 4.12 13.14 -8.97
C HIS A 75 3.07 13.55 -10.00
N ASN A 76 2.38 14.67 -9.73
CA ASN A 76 1.55 15.40 -10.67
C ASN A 76 1.96 16.88 -10.60
N TRP A 77 3.05 17.22 -11.27
CA TRP A 77 3.69 18.53 -11.19
C TRP A 77 2.83 19.65 -11.78
N CYS A 78 2.66 20.75 -11.02
CA CYS A 78 2.29 22.05 -11.58
C CYS A 78 3.54 22.84 -12.00
N ASN A 79 4.55 22.84 -11.15
CA ASN A 79 5.82 23.54 -11.30
C ASN A 79 6.85 22.91 -10.34
N ALA A 80 8.06 23.48 -10.29
CA ALA A 80 9.16 22.97 -9.47
C ALA A 80 8.90 22.92 -7.96
N GLU A 81 7.96 23.72 -7.44
CA GLU A 81 7.67 23.83 -6.01
C GLU A 81 6.33 23.21 -5.62
N ARG A 82 5.45 22.92 -6.59
CA ARG A 82 4.07 22.51 -6.34
C ARG A 82 3.71 21.24 -7.11
N ASP A 83 3.37 20.23 -6.34
CA ASP A 83 2.84 18.94 -6.78
C ASP A 83 1.36 18.82 -6.35
N LEU A 84 0.50 18.34 -7.24
CA LEU A 84 -0.89 18.02 -6.92
C LEU A 84 -1.00 16.79 -6.04
N ALA A 85 -0.05 15.85 -6.15
CA ALA A 85 -0.02 14.66 -5.33
C ALA A 85 0.22 15.05 -3.86
N PRO A 86 -0.74 14.80 -2.96
CA PRO A 86 -0.54 15.10 -1.54
C PRO A 86 0.69 14.39 -0.98
N SER A 87 1.44 15.10 -0.13
CA SER A 87 2.72 14.62 0.45
C SER A 87 2.61 13.31 1.23
N TRP A 88 1.42 12.91 1.67
CA TRP A 88 1.17 11.67 2.40
C TRP A 88 1.01 10.44 1.51
N ILE A 89 0.78 10.59 0.19
CA ILE A 89 0.51 9.47 -0.71
C ILE A 89 1.71 8.53 -0.82
N ASN A 90 2.88 9.06 -1.15
CA ASN A 90 4.08 8.25 -1.34
C ASN A 90 4.51 7.49 -0.07
N PRO A 91 4.60 8.11 1.11
CA PRO A 91 4.87 7.40 2.36
C PRO A 91 3.82 6.32 2.70
N THR A 92 2.53 6.60 2.44
CA THR A 92 1.45 5.65 2.69
C THR A 92 1.56 4.41 1.79
N ILE A 93 1.83 4.59 0.50
CA ILE A 93 2.05 3.47 -0.45
C ILE A 93 3.21 2.61 0.02
N VAL A 94 4.34 3.22 0.39
CA VAL A 94 5.53 2.49 0.88
C VAL A 94 5.19 1.68 2.13
N GLY A 95 4.48 2.29 3.09
CA GLY A 95 4.06 1.62 4.31
C GLY A 95 3.13 0.43 4.06
N LEU A 96 2.13 0.61 3.20
CA LEU A 96 1.18 -0.45 2.85
C LEU A 96 1.84 -1.58 2.06
N ALA A 97 2.73 -1.26 1.11
CA ALA A 97 3.50 -2.25 0.37
C ALA A 97 4.41 -3.07 1.31
N ALA A 98 5.09 -2.41 2.26
CA ALA A 98 5.93 -3.09 3.25
C ALA A 98 5.12 -4.03 4.15
N VAL A 99 3.94 -3.61 4.62
CA VAL A 99 3.01 -4.46 5.38
C VAL A 99 2.57 -5.66 4.52
N SER A 100 2.18 -5.42 3.27
CA SER A 100 1.73 -6.47 2.36
C SER A 100 2.80 -7.54 2.15
N LEU A 101 4.04 -7.13 1.88
CA LEU A 101 5.20 -8.02 1.70
C LEU A 101 5.52 -8.81 2.97
N SER A 102 5.45 -8.16 4.14
CA SER A 102 5.69 -8.81 5.42
C SER A 102 4.66 -9.90 5.70
N CYS A 103 3.37 -9.60 5.48
CA CYS A 103 2.29 -10.56 5.63
C CYS A 103 2.38 -11.70 4.60
N LEU A 104 2.74 -11.41 3.35
CA LEU A 104 2.94 -12.43 2.33
C LEU A 104 4.07 -13.39 2.72
N THR A 105 5.19 -12.85 3.21
CA THR A 105 6.32 -13.64 3.70
C THR A 105 5.90 -14.58 4.84
N MET A 106 5.13 -14.08 5.82
CA MET A 106 4.61 -14.92 6.91
C MET A 106 3.66 -16.01 6.40
N THR A 107 2.82 -15.70 5.42
CA THR A 107 1.95 -16.68 4.76
C THR A 107 2.76 -17.82 4.17
N LEU A 108 3.83 -17.50 3.42
CA LEU A 108 4.71 -18.48 2.79
C LEU A 108 5.44 -19.34 3.83
N VAL A 109 6.04 -18.72 4.84
CA VAL A 109 6.76 -19.45 5.91
C VAL A 109 5.81 -20.42 6.64
N LEU A 110 4.63 -19.96 7.05
CA LEU A 110 3.66 -20.80 7.74
C LEU A 110 3.04 -21.88 6.82
N GLY A 111 2.81 -21.56 5.55
CA GLY A 111 2.31 -22.51 4.55
C GLY A 111 3.31 -23.63 4.28
N VAL A 112 4.56 -23.28 3.98
CA VAL A 112 5.65 -24.23 3.70
C VAL A 112 5.95 -25.11 4.90
N THR A 113 6.07 -24.53 6.10
CA THR A 113 6.32 -25.32 7.32
C THR A 113 5.21 -26.34 7.60
N ARG A 114 3.94 -25.98 7.36
CA ARG A 114 2.81 -26.91 7.46
C ARG A 114 2.84 -28.00 6.40
N ALA A 115 3.17 -27.67 5.15
CA ALA A 115 3.29 -28.63 4.06
C ALA A 115 4.39 -29.66 4.33
N ILE A 116 5.55 -29.22 4.80
CA ILE A 116 6.67 -30.11 5.19
C ILE A 116 6.25 -31.05 6.32
N ARG A 117 5.61 -30.53 7.37
CA ARG A 117 5.13 -31.35 8.50
C ARG A 117 4.08 -32.38 8.07
N LYS A 118 3.21 -32.03 7.13
CA LYS A 118 2.23 -32.97 6.56
C LYS A 118 2.93 -34.08 5.78
N LYS A 119 3.94 -33.74 4.97
CA LYS A 119 4.75 -34.70 4.21
C LYS A 119 5.53 -35.66 5.10
N GLN A 120 6.01 -35.23 6.27
CA GLN A 120 6.72 -36.12 7.21
C GLN A 120 5.82 -37.06 8.01
N ARG A 121 4.50 -36.84 8.02
CA ARG A 121 3.52 -37.63 8.79
C ARG A 121 2.73 -38.63 7.95
N GLY A 122 2.82 -38.56 6.63
CA GLY A 122 2.21 -39.51 5.69
C GLY A 122 3.28 -40.37 5.06
#